data_AF-A0A2M7QZQ5-F1
#
_entry.id   AF-A0A2M7QZQ5-F1
#
_cell.length_a   1.000
_cell.length_b   1.000
_cell.length_c   1.000
_cell.angle_alpha   90.00
_cell.angle_beta   90.00
_cell.angle_gamma   90.00
#
_symmetry.space_group_name_H-M   'P 1'
#
loop_
_entity.id
_entity.type
_entity.pdbx_description
1 polymer ?
#
loop_
_entity_poly.entity_id
_entity_poly.type
_entity_poly.pdbx_seq_one_letter_code
_entity_poly.pdbx_strand_id
1 'polypeptide(L)'
;MAEVTIKIPEDMKDIISETSETIYVEALKEVARKRMPHTQRRLKELKGKVAVYERKYGKSHEEFSQSVPDTMKGHDDWIEWSYLVKVTNELSAKIEKLKLLMG
;
A
#
# COMPACT_ATOMS: atom_id res chain seq x y z
N MET A 1 -21.25 3.42 7.51
CA MET A 1 -20.31 3.41 8.66
C MET A 1 -19.83 1.99 8.85
N ALA A 2 -18.59 1.79 9.29
CA ALA A 2 -18.07 0.47 9.65
C ALA A 2 -17.99 0.38 11.17
N GLU A 3 -18.44 -0.74 11.73
CA GLU A 3 -18.39 -1.00 13.17
C GLU A 3 -17.18 -1.89 13.49
N VAL A 4 -16.44 -1.55 14.56
CA VAL A 4 -15.26 -2.30 14.99
C VAL A 4 -15.35 -2.56 16.48
N THR A 5 -15.34 -3.84 16.86
CA THR A 5 -15.32 -4.27 18.27
C THR A 5 -13.89 -4.65 18.67
N ILE A 6 -13.38 -4.05 19.75
CA ILE A 6 -12.04 -4.33 20.29
C ILE A 6 -12.19 -4.98 21.67
N LYS A 7 -11.47 -6.09 21.89
CA LYS A 7 -11.34 -6.70 23.20
C LYS A 7 -10.18 -6.03 23.93
N ILE A 8 -10.46 -5.44 25.09
CA ILE A 8 -9.46 -4.86 25.97
C ILE A 8 -9.29 -5.73 27.22
N PRO A 9 -8.06 -5.82 27.78
CA PRO A 9 -7.82 -6.43 29.07
C PRO A 9 -8.66 -5.79 30.19
N GLU A 10 -9.14 -6.58 31.15
CA GLU A 10 -10.01 -6.08 32.23
C GLU A 10 -9.32 -5.04 33.13
N ASP A 11 -8.01 -5.19 33.34
CA ASP A 11 -7.18 -4.28 34.12
C ASP A 11 -6.98 -2.90 33.46
N MET A 12 -7.29 -2.78 32.17
CA MET A 12 -7.25 -1.51 31.43
C MET A 12 -8.63 -0.86 31.27
N LYS A 13 -9.70 -1.52 31.74
CA LYS A 13 -11.09 -1.07 31.54
C LYS A 13 -11.31 0.33 32.10
N ASP A 14 -10.83 0.59 33.31
CA ASP A 14 -11.06 1.87 34.00
C ASP A 14 -10.36 3.02 33.27
N ILE A 15 -9.10 2.80 32.87
CA ILE A 15 -8.30 3.77 32.09
C ILE A 15 -8.97 4.12 30.77
N ILE A 16 -9.44 3.10 30.04
CA ILE A 16 -10.11 3.25 28.74
C ILE A 16 -11.50 3.90 28.91
N SER A 17 -12.21 3.59 29.99
CA SER A 17 -13.54 4.15 30.24
C SER A 17 -13.50 5.64 30.62
N GLU A 18 -12.40 6.10 31.21
CA GLU A 18 -12.14 7.53 31.48
C GLU A 18 -11.64 8.27 30.23
N THR A 19 -10.98 7.57 29.30
CA THR A 19 -10.48 8.18 28.05
C THR A 19 -11.53 8.14 26.94
N SER A 20 -11.87 9.32 26.41
CA SER A 20 -12.85 9.48 25.32
C SER A 20 -12.42 8.80 24.02
N GLU A 21 -13.32 8.75 23.02
CA GLU A 21 -13.07 8.25 21.65
C GLU A 21 -11.74 8.73 21.03
N THR A 22 -11.23 9.86 21.49
CA THR A 22 -9.91 10.44 21.17
C THR A 22 -8.75 9.46 21.27
N ILE A 23 -8.72 8.58 22.29
CA ILE A 23 -7.60 7.63 22.46
C ILE A 23 -7.52 6.64 21.30
N TYR A 24 -8.67 6.22 20.76
CA TYR A 24 -8.75 5.31 19.62
C TYR A 24 -8.32 6.01 18.33
N VAL A 25 -8.73 7.27 18.15
CA VAL A 25 -8.30 8.09 17.00
C VAL A 25 -6.78 8.29 17.03
N GLU A 26 -6.21 8.62 18.18
CA GLU A 26 -4.77 8.77 18.34
C GLU A 26 -4.01 7.44 18.16
N ALA A 27 -4.57 6.32 18.63
CA ALA A 27 -4.01 5.00 18.37
C ALA A 27 -3.98 4.67 16.86
N LEU A 28 -5.06 4.97 16.12
CA LEU A 28 -5.11 4.79 14.67
C LEU A 28 -4.09 5.67 13.94
N LYS A 29 -3.93 6.93 14.35
CA LYS A 29 -2.90 7.83 13.83
C LYS A 29 -1.50 7.30 14.10
N GLU A 30 -1.25 6.79 15.29
CA GLU A 30 0.06 6.26 15.68
C GLU A 30 0.42 5.00 14.88
N VAL A 31 -0.55 4.10 14.67
CA VAL A 31 -0.39 2.95 13.78
C VAL A 31 -0.10 3.41 12.35
N ALA A 32 -0.78 4.45 11.87
CA ALA A 32 -0.55 5.00 10.53
C ALA A 32 0.86 5.58 10.39
N ARG A 33 1.32 6.37 11.36
CA ARG A 33 2.69 6.91 11.42
C ARG A 33 3.74 5.82 11.39
N LYS A 34 3.56 4.75 12.16
CA LYS A 34 4.51 3.61 12.18
C LYS A 34 4.51 2.83 10.86
N ARG A 35 3.36 2.61 10.23
CA ARG A 35 3.26 1.84 8.98
C ARG A 35 3.68 2.61 7.74
N MET A 36 3.59 3.94 7.76
CA MET A 36 3.86 4.78 6.59
C MET A 36 5.28 4.60 6.02
N PRO A 37 6.38 4.69 6.80
CA PRO A 37 7.74 4.55 6.27
C PRO A 37 8.00 3.19 5.63
N HIS A 38 7.48 2.11 6.25
CA HIS A 38 7.60 0.76 5.69
C HIS A 38 6.89 0.63 4.34
N THR A 39 5.67 1.18 4.25
CA THR A 39 4.86 1.15 3.03
C THR A 39 5.51 1.98 1.92
N GLN A 40 6.05 3.16 2.26
CA GLN A 40 6.78 4.03 1.33
C GLN A 40 8.08 3.40 0.82
N ARG A 41 8.87 2.78 1.70
CA ARG A 41 10.10 2.06 1.29
C ARG A 41 9.74 0.94 0.31
N ARG A 42 8.72 0.15 0.62
CA ARG A 42 8.26 -0.92 -0.26
C ARG A 42 7.76 -0.40 -1.61
N LEU A 43 7.02 0.71 -1.62
CA LEU A 43 6.58 1.35 -2.86
C LEU A 43 7.78 1.78 -3.71
N LYS A 44 8.82 2.37 -3.09
CA LYS A 44 10.04 2.77 -3.79
C LYS A 44 10.76 1.57 -4.43
N GLU A 45 10.86 0.45 -3.72
CA GLU A 45 11.43 -0.79 -4.27
C GLU A 45 10.66 -1.30 -5.49
N LEU A 46 9.33 -1.36 -5.40
CA LEU A 46 8.50 -1.85 -6.51
C LEU A 46 8.54 -0.91 -7.72
N LYS A 47 8.52 0.41 -7.50
CA LYS A 47 8.73 1.39 -8.58
C LYS A 47 10.10 1.21 -9.25
N GLY A 48 11.13 0.88 -8.48
CA GLY A 48 12.44 0.53 -9.03
C GLY A 48 12.40 -0.68 -9.95
N LYS A 49 11.63 -1.72 -9.59
CA LYS A 49 11.42 -2.90 -10.45
C LYS A 49 10.62 -2.57 -11.70
N VAL A 50 9.55 -1.79 -11.59
CA VAL A 50 8.78 -1.28 -12.75
C VAL A 50 9.70 -0.54 -13.73
N ALA A 51 10.58 0.34 -13.21
CA ALA A 51 11.54 1.09 -14.02
C ALA A 51 12.60 0.21 -14.71
N VAL A 52 12.80 -1.05 -14.28
CA VAL A 52 13.65 -2.00 -15.01
C VAL A 52 12.96 -2.43 -16.30
N TYR A 53 11.66 -2.73 -16.26
CA TYR A 53 10.89 -3.09 -17.44
C TYR A 53 10.70 -1.92 -18.40
N GLU A 54 10.41 -0.72 -17.88
CA GLU A 54 10.31 0.50 -18.69
C GLU A 54 11.59 0.76 -19.48
N ARG A 55 12.76 0.60 -18.83
CA ARG A 55 14.06 0.73 -19.51
C ARG A 55 14.33 -0.42 -20.47
N LYS A 56 13.93 -1.65 -20.14
CA LYS A 56 14.11 -2.84 -20.99
C LYS A 56 13.34 -2.71 -22.31
N TYR A 57 12.14 -2.14 -22.29
CA TYR A 57 11.28 -2.03 -23.46
C TYR A 57 11.21 -0.63 -24.06
N GLY A 58 11.72 0.39 -23.37
CA GLY A 58 11.72 1.79 -23.84
C GLY A 58 10.33 2.42 -23.91
N LYS A 59 9.34 1.86 -23.20
CA LYS A 59 7.93 2.28 -23.22
C LYS A 59 7.28 2.09 -21.85
N SER A 60 6.13 2.70 -21.63
CA SER A 60 5.33 2.49 -20.42
C SER A 60 4.70 1.09 -20.39
N HIS A 61 4.20 0.68 -19.22
CA HIS A 61 3.46 -0.59 -19.09
C HIS A 61 2.20 -0.58 -19.97
N GLU A 62 1.50 0.57 -20.04
CA GLU A 62 0.28 0.72 -20.85
C GLU A 62 0.58 0.53 -22.33
N GLU A 63 1.62 1.18 -22.84
CA GLU A 63 2.09 1.04 -24.23
C GLU A 63 2.58 -0.39 -24.52
N PHE A 64 3.27 -1.02 -23.56
CA PHE A 64 3.71 -2.40 -23.68
C PHE A 64 2.54 -3.37 -23.73
N SER A 65 1.51 -3.16 -22.91
CA SER A 65 0.32 -4.03 -22.83
C SER A 65 -0.51 -4.05 -24.12
N GLN A 66 -0.46 -2.98 -24.92
CA GLN A 66 -1.13 -2.90 -26.21
C GLN A 66 -0.35 -3.61 -27.34
N SER A 67 0.94 -3.85 -27.13
CA SER A 67 1.88 -4.36 -28.14
C SER A 67 2.85 -5.38 -27.54
N VAL A 68 2.31 -6.36 -26.82
CA VAL A 68 3.08 -7.43 -26.20
C VAL A 68 3.68 -8.30 -27.31
N PRO A 69 5.01 -8.50 -27.35
CA PRO A 69 5.64 -9.39 -28.33
C PRO A 69 5.10 -10.81 -28.18
N ASP A 70 4.73 -11.46 -29.29
CA ASP A 70 4.24 -12.84 -29.28
C ASP A 70 5.37 -13.85 -29.12
N THR A 71 5.96 -13.84 -27.94
CA THR A 71 7.05 -14.71 -27.52
C THR A 71 6.79 -15.10 -26.07
N MET A 72 7.18 -16.31 -25.66
CA MET A 72 7.02 -16.76 -24.27
C MET A 72 7.57 -15.74 -23.27
N LYS A 73 8.78 -15.24 -23.55
CA LYS A 73 9.43 -14.20 -22.73
C LYS A 73 8.63 -12.89 -22.67
N GLY A 74 8.07 -12.44 -23.80
CA GLY A 74 7.22 -11.24 -23.85
C GLY A 74 5.97 -11.38 -22.97
N HIS A 75 5.33 -12.54 -22.99
CA HIS A 75 4.17 -12.86 -22.14
C HIS A 75 4.56 -12.96 -20.66
N ASP A 76 5.68 -13.63 -20.33
CA ASP A 76 6.18 -13.72 -18.94
C ASP A 76 6.49 -12.33 -18.36
N ASP A 77 7.21 -11.52 -19.13
CA ASP A 77 7.55 -10.14 -18.76
C ASP A 77 6.29 -9.28 -18.59
N TRP A 78 5.27 -9.48 -19.44
CA TRP A 78 3.98 -8.80 -19.31
C TRP A 78 3.24 -9.17 -18.02
N ILE A 79 3.20 -10.45 -17.67
CA ILE A 79 2.53 -10.95 -16.46
C ILE A 79 3.21 -10.35 -15.22
N GLU A 80 4.54 -10.47 -15.12
CA GLU A 80 5.29 -9.97 -13.98
C GLU A 80 5.17 -8.45 -13.85
N TRP A 81 5.31 -7.72 -14.95
CA TRP A 81 5.21 -6.26 -14.94
C TRP A 81 3.79 -5.80 -14.59
N SER A 82 2.76 -6.45 -15.11
CA SER A 82 1.36 -6.14 -14.76
C SER A 82 1.09 -6.34 -13.28
N TYR A 83 1.63 -7.41 -12.69
CA TYR A 83 1.55 -7.62 -11.25
C TYR A 83 2.26 -6.50 -10.47
N LEU A 84 3.47 -6.13 -10.87
CA LEU A 84 4.23 -5.06 -10.21
C LEU A 84 3.50 -3.71 -10.26
N VAL A 85 2.92 -3.34 -11.41
CA VAL A 85 2.12 -2.11 -11.56
C VAL A 85 0.90 -2.14 -10.65
N LYS A 86 0.16 -3.26 -10.63
CA LYS A 86 -1.00 -3.44 -9.75
C LYS A 86 -0.62 -3.25 -8.28
N VAL A 87 0.39 -3.95 -7.79
CA VAL A 87 0.81 -3.85 -6.37
C VAL A 87 1.34 -2.45 -6.05
N THR A 88 2.05 -1.81 -6.99
CA THR A 88 2.52 -0.42 -6.83
C THR A 88 1.34 0.54 -6.64
N ASN A 89 0.29 0.39 -7.45
CA ASN A 89 -0.93 1.21 -7.36
C ASN A 89 -1.67 0.97 -6.04
N GLU A 90 -1.80 -0.29 -5.62
CA GLU A 90 -2.41 -0.65 -4.33
C GLU A 90 -1.65 -0.05 -3.14
N LEU A 91 -0.32 -0.12 -3.14
CA LEU A 91 0.50 0.49 -2.09
C LEU A 91 0.41 2.02 -2.09
N SER A 92 0.36 2.63 -3.27
CA SER A 92 0.18 4.08 -3.39
C SER A 92 -1.18 4.50 -2.81
N ALA A 93 -2.25 3.80 -3.15
CA ALA A 93 -3.58 4.05 -2.58
C ALA A 93 -3.62 3.82 -1.06
N LYS A 94 -2.90 2.82 -0.55
CA LYS A 94 -2.76 2.58 0.88
C LYS A 94 -2.03 3.73 1.59
N ILE A 95 -0.99 4.28 1.00
CA ILE A 95 -0.27 5.46 1.53
C ILE A 95 -1.21 6.65 1.62
N GLU A 96 -2.01 6.93 0.59
CA GLU A 96 -2.98 8.04 0.65
C GLU A 96 -4.01 7.85 1.76
N LYS A 97 -4.52 6.64 1.95
CA LYS A 97 -5.42 6.32 3.09
C LYS A 97 -4.73 6.53 4.45
N LEU A 98 -3.46 6.15 4.58
CA LEU A 98 -2.70 6.38 5.80
C LEU A 98 -2.43 7.88 6.05
N LYS A 99 -2.25 8.70 5.00
CA LYS A 99 -2.14 10.16 5.12
C LYS A 99 -3.43 10.77 5.65
N LEU A 100 -4.58 10.39 5.06
CA LEU A 100 -5.90 10.87 5.50
C LEU A 100 -6.17 10.56 6.98
N LEU A 101 -5.70 9.41 7.47
CA LEU A 101 -5.84 9.05 8.88
C LEU A 101 -5.00 9.94 9.81
N MET A 102 -3.86 10.45 9.36
CA MET A 102 -2.97 11.27 10.17
C MET A 102 -3.42 12.73 10.30
N GLY A 103 -4.29 13.20 9.39
CA GLY A 103 -4.67 14.62 9.26
C GLY A 103 -3.74 15.33 8.31
#